data_AF-A0A812Y407-F1
#
_entry.id   AF-A0A812Y407-F1
#
_cell.length_a   1.000
_cell.length_b   1.000
_cell.length_c   1.000
_cell.angle_alpha   90.00
_cell.angle_beta   90.00
_cell.angle_gamma   90.00
#
_symmetry.space_group_name_H-M   'P 1'
#
loop_
_entity.id
_entity.type
_entity.pdbx_description
1 polymer ?
#
loop_
_entity_poly.entity_id
_entity_poly.type
_entity_poly.pdbx_seq_one_letter_code
_entity_poly.pdbx_strand_id
1 'polypeptide(L)'
;MALHWDQTPQRQGLYDPTYESDACGVGAVMDMGKTPSRKTLTDARDMVVRMTHRGAKQAHEDDGDGVGIMISIPDEYYRTCCTFTLPEAGSYGVGNLFMPPQEEKREDSKKLVERMARKLGLQVIGWRAPLPVNSLVLGPYARTTEPFIAQVYVTLAEDDAPDSAAEEKLSKSPGKKTGPAKISSQQFAGLNLETRLFLLRRAVALRDREVFVCSLSSRTIVYKGQFKPDQLFEYYLDLKAEKCTAFLAIVHSRFSTNSFPSWNRAHPFRRIAHNGEINTLAGNRNSIRTREALMNDTTAFGGAQLDAFFPVDEDIGSDSALLDNVVELLLAAGTRELAEVIMMVIPEAWQNADRMEPEKKAFYKYLSCVMEPWDGPALVCFTDGIQFGATLDRNGLRPGRFYITKDKRLILASEVGVVDVPQEEVQFKGRLRPGRMLLVDFSEGKLIEDNELKMRYAKKQPYADFLKTHSIEIKDRLGPEPKTDAALIEELLDEEPGSFDASDTTLVNKRVLPLLTYTGYTYEKVEMLLAPMVKTGAEPLGSMGSDVALACMSRMPRQPFDYFFQLFAQATNPPIDPIREANVMSLTCPVGPERGLLQPSPEACRRVFLDSPILCPRRYNALFGLEADGISD
;
A
#
# COMPACT_ATOMS: atom_id res chain seq x y z
N MET A 1 -16.61 -11.05 17.42
CA MET A 1 -15.90 -12.11 18.16
C MET A 1 -14.41 -11.82 17.93
N ALA A 2 -13.63 -11.61 18.99
CA ALA A 2 -12.20 -11.33 18.85
C ALA A 2 -11.49 -12.57 18.29
N LEU A 3 -10.60 -12.39 17.33
CA LEU A 3 -9.76 -13.48 16.80
C LEU A 3 -8.72 -13.82 17.87
N HIS A 4 -8.41 -15.11 18.07
CA HIS A 4 -7.50 -15.53 19.15
C HIS A 4 -6.14 -14.81 19.12
N TRP A 5 -5.62 -14.56 17.92
CA TRP A 5 -4.32 -13.96 17.66
C TRP A 5 -4.35 -12.44 17.43
N ASP A 6 -5.53 -11.80 17.43
CA ASP A 6 -5.69 -10.35 17.33
C ASP A 6 -6.43 -9.81 18.55
N GLN A 7 -5.69 -9.08 19.38
CA GLN A 7 -6.18 -8.50 20.63
C GLN A 7 -6.44 -6.99 20.50
N THR A 8 -6.44 -6.44 19.28
CA THR A 8 -6.77 -5.03 19.07
C THR A 8 -8.16 -4.74 19.65
N PRO A 9 -8.31 -3.80 20.61
CA PRO A 9 -9.62 -3.45 21.14
C PRO A 9 -10.57 -2.96 20.03
N GLN A 10 -11.86 -3.26 20.16
CA GLN A 10 -12.86 -2.60 19.33
C GLN A 10 -12.93 -1.12 19.68
N ARG A 11 -13.40 -0.29 18.74
CA ARG A 11 -13.63 1.14 18.97
C ARG A 11 -14.46 1.34 20.24
N GLN A 12 -13.93 2.09 21.20
CA GLN A 12 -14.57 2.34 22.49
C GLN A 12 -14.20 3.74 23.01
N GLY A 13 -15.21 4.54 23.39
CA GLY A 13 -14.98 5.93 23.79
C GLY A 13 -14.27 6.73 22.68
N LEU A 14 -13.13 7.34 23.02
CA LEU A 14 -12.28 8.09 22.08
C LEU A 14 -11.25 7.22 21.34
N TYR A 15 -11.08 5.96 21.74
CA TYR A 15 -10.15 5.05 21.08
C TYR A 15 -10.77 4.51 19.79
N ASP A 16 -10.05 4.70 18.67
CA ASP A 16 -10.37 4.13 17.36
C ASP A 16 -9.14 3.38 16.82
N PRO A 17 -9.23 2.05 16.58
CA PRO A 17 -8.10 1.25 16.12
C PRO A 17 -7.61 1.67 14.71
N THR A 18 -8.38 2.47 13.97
CA THR A 18 -7.96 2.98 12.66
C THR A 18 -6.88 4.07 12.74
N TYR A 19 -6.63 4.65 13.92
CA TYR A 19 -5.55 5.61 14.17
C TYR A 19 -4.26 4.94 14.67
N GLU A 20 -4.15 3.62 14.59
CA GLU A 20 -2.93 2.92 14.97
C GLU A 20 -1.88 2.99 13.86
N SER A 21 -0.64 3.27 14.26
CA SER A 21 0.50 3.45 13.36
C SER A 21 1.67 2.57 13.78
N ASP A 22 2.38 2.02 12.80
CA ASP A 22 3.42 1.01 13.00
C ASP A 22 4.70 1.41 12.28
N ALA A 23 5.83 1.51 12.98
CA ALA A 23 7.05 2.05 12.38
C ALA A 23 8.31 1.36 12.91
N CYS A 24 9.09 0.61 12.11
CA CYS A 24 10.37 0.08 12.62
C CYS A 24 11.42 -0.45 11.62
N GLY A 25 12.58 -0.82 12.15
CA GLY A 25 13.74 -1.31 11.40
C GLY A 25 13.42 -2.43 10.41
N VAL A 26 13.74 -2.16 9.15
CA VAL A 26 13.70 -3.11 8.03
C VAL A 26 15.11 -3.33 7.49
N GLY A 27 15.38 -4.53 7.00
CA GLY A 27 16.59 -4.84 6.28
C GLY A 27 16.47 -6.09 5.43
N ALA A 28 17.44 -6.29 4.54
CA ALA A 28 17.52 -7.42 3.65
C ALA A 28 18.97 -7.85 3.45
N VAL A 29 19.18 -9.16 3.36
CA VAL A 29 20.45 -9.78 2.98
C VAL A 29 20.15 -10.73 1.83
N MET A 30 20.91 -10.63 0.75
CA MET A 30 20.74 -11.53 -0.40
C MET A 30 22.03 -11.79 -1.16
N ASP A 31 22.04 -12.89 -1.88
CA ASP A 31 22.96 -13.20 -2.96
C ASP A 31 22.30 -12.82 -4.29
N MET A 32 22.94 -11.93 -5.06
CA MET A 32 22.36 -11.46 -6.33
C MET A 32 22.29 -12.59 -7.37
N GLY A 33 23.13 -13.62 -7.29
CA GLY A 33 23.17 -14.75 -8.20
C GLY A 33 22.25 -15.93 -7.82
N LYS A 34 21.35 -15.75 -6.86
CA LYS A 34 20.43 -16.79 -6.32
C LYS A 34 21.13 -17.98 -5.67
N THR A 35 22.38 -17.85 -5.21
CA THR A 35 23.04 -18.97 -4.52
C THR A 35 22.53 -19.07 -3.07
N PRO A 36 21.78 -20.12 -2.68
CA PRO A 36 21.29 -20.23 -1.31
C PRO A 36 22.45 -20.48 -0.36
N SER A 37 22.45 -19.81 0.79
CA SER A 37 23.47 -20.03 1.80
C SER A 37 22.92 -19.95 3.20
N ARG A 38 23.52 -20.69 4.14
CA ARG A 38 23.21 -20.53 5.57
C ARG A 38 23.66 -19.16 6.08
N LYS A 39 24.70 -18.59 5.47
CA LYS A 39 25.24 -17.25 5.79
C LYS A 39 24.20 -16.14 5.60
N THR A 40 23.36 -16.23 4.56
CA THR A 40 22.25 -15.28 4.35
C THR A 40 21.34 -15.21 5.57
N LEU A 41 20.99 -16.37 6.14
CA LEU A 41 20.13 -16.46 7.31
C LEU A 41 20.84 -16.07 8.62
N THR A 42 22.13 -16.37 8.78
CA THR A 42 22.88 -15.92 9.98
C THR A 42 23.04 -14.40 9.98
N ASP A 43 23.34 -13.81 8.82
CA ASP A 43 23.48 -12.37 8.68
C ASP A 43 22.12 -11.67 8.88
N ALA A 44 21.03 -12.27 8.40
CA ALA A 44 19.68 -11.78 8.67
C ALA A 44 19.31 -11.83 10.17
N ARG A 45 19.72 -12.89 10.89
CA ARG A 45 19.58 -12.98 12.35
C ARG A 45 20.35 -11.86 13.03
N ASP A 46 21.63 -11.72 12.70
CA ASP A 46 22.48 -10.72 13.35
C ASP A 46 21.96 -9.30 13.06
N MET A 47 21.47 -9.07 11.84
CA MET A 47 20.82 -7.82 11.43
C MET A 47 19.58 -7.51 12.27
N VAL A 48 18.64 -8.45 12.42
CA VAL A 48 17.41 -8.19 13.17
C VAL A 48 17.71 -7.96 14.66
N VAL A 49 18.63 -8.73 15.24
CA VAL A 49 19.07 -8.58 16.64
C VAL A 49 19.74 -7.22 16.88
N ARG A 50 20.59 -6.77 15.96
CA ARG A 50 21.25 -5.46 16.06
C ARG A 50 20.31 -4.28 15.81
N MET A 51 19.09 -4.51 15.35
CA MET A 51 18.04 -3.49 15.22
C MET A 51 17.11 -3.44 16.44
N THR A 52 17.36 -4.21 17.51
CA THR A 52 16.52 -4.25 18.72
C THR A 52 16.36 -2.87 19.38
N HIS A 53 17.35 -1.99 19.30
CA HIS A 53 17.26 -0.62 19.86
C HIS A 53 16.22 0.25 19.15
N ARG A 54 15.71 -0.17 17.99
CA ARG A 54 14.61 0.49 17.28
C ARG A 54 13.23 0.00 17.71
N GLY A 55 13.14 -1.13 18.43
CA GLY A 55 11.89 -1.72 18.90
C GLY A 55 11.43 -1.16 20.24
N ALA A 56 10.13 -1.29 20.52
CA ALA A 56 9.57 -0.90 21.81
C ALA A 56 9.93 -1.95 22.86
N LYS A 57 10.11 -1.51 24.10
CA LYS A 57 10.06 -2.43 25.25
C LYS A 57 8.62 -2.49 25.74
N GLN A 58 8.05 -3.68 25.82
CA GLN A 58 6.71 -3.90 26.35
C GLN A 58 6.71 -3.96 27.88
N ALA A 59 5.51 -4.05 28.47
CA ALA A 59 5.32 -4.04 29.92
C ALA A 59 6.06 -5.20 30.63
N HIS A 60 6.11 -6.37 30.00
CA HIS A 60 6.98 -7.47 30.42
C HIS A 60 8.25 -7.48 29.57
N GLU A 61 9.39 -7.79 30.19
CA GLU A 61 10.68 -7.76 29.51
C GLU A 61 10.64 -8.61 28.24
N ASP A 62 10.05 -9.80 28.28
CA ASP A 62 10.00 -10.79 27.19
C ASP A 62 8.91 -10.63 26.13
N ASP A 63 8.04 -9.63 26.25
CA ASP A 63 7.04 -9.35 25.23
C ASP A 63 7.61 -8.44 24.13
N GLY A 64 7.19 -8.68 22.88
CA GLY A 64 7.62 -7.92 21.71
C GLY A 64 6.48 -7.61 20.75
N ASP A 65 6.63 -6.55 19.96
CA ASP A 65 5.57 -5.98 19.12
C ASP A 65 5.29 -6.75 17.83
N GLY A 66 6.24 -7.58 17.43
CA GLY A 66 6.18 -8.36 16.21
C GLY A 66 7.50 -8.35 15.45
N VAL A 67 8.01 -9.52 15.10
CA VAL A 67 9.22 -9.68 14.30
C VAL A 67 8.96 -10.77 13.27
N GLY A 68 9.59 -10.64 12.11
CA GLY A 68 9.59 -11.71 11.13
C GLY A 68 10.70 -11.61 10.10
N ILE A 69 10.74 -12.66 9.31
CA ILE A 69 11.66 -12.85 8.20
C ILE A 69 10.89 -13.45 7.01
N MET A 70 11.06 -12.86 5.84
CA MET A 70 10.70 -13.47 4.56
C MET A 70 11.96 -14.07 3.95
N ILE A 71 11.91 -15.32 3.50
CA ILE A 71 13.02 -15.99 2.85
C ILE A 71 12.61 -16.58 1.50
N SER A 72 13.58 -16.76 0.61
CA SER A 72 13.40 -17.67 -0.54
C SER A 72 13.12 -19.09 -0.03
N ILE A 73 12.26 -19.85 -0.71
CA ILE A 73 11.88 -21.20 -0.29
C ILE A 73 13.11 -22.11 -0.13
N PRO A 74 13.34 -22.70 1.06
CA PRO A 74 14.43 -23.65 1.29
C PRO A 74 14.03 -25.06 0.85
N ASP A 75 13.95 -25.31 -0.46
CA ASP A 75 13.48 -26.58 -1.06
C ASP A 75 14.23 -27.81 -0.51
N GLU A 76 15.57 -27.74 -0.41
CA GLU A 76 16.39 -28.84 0.13
C GLU A 76 15.98 -29.23 1.55
N TYR A 77 15.69 -28.24 2.41
CA TYR A 77 15.22 -28.48 3.76
C TYR A 77 13.83 -29.13 3.75
N TYR A 78 12.90 -28.61 2.95
CA TYR A 78 11.53 -29.14 2.88
C TYR A 78 11.46 -30.58 2.41
N ARG A 79 12.32 -30.98 1.47
CA ARG A 79 12.43 -32.40 1.05
C ARG A 79 12.87 -33.33 2.18
N THR A 80 13.55 -32.81 3.21
CA THR A 80 13.98 -33.61 4.36
C THR A 80 12.99 -33.62 5.51
N CYS A 81 12.15 -32.59 5.65
CA CYS A 81 11.25 -32.46 6.80
C CYS A 81 9.78 -32.80 6.49
N CYS A 82 9.39 -32.90 5.22
CA CYS A 82 8.05 -33.30 4.81
C CYS A 82 7.93 -34.84 4.73
N THR A 83 6.76 -35.37 5.11
CA THR A 83 6.44 -36.81 5.04
C THR A 83 5.89 -37.24 3.68
N PHE A 84 5.71 -36.29 2.77
CA PHE A 84 5.18 -36.46 1.41
C PHE A 84 6.19 -35.99 0.37
N THR A 85 6.03 -36.49 -0.85
CA THR A 85 6.93 -36.16 -1.96
C THR A 85 6.57 -34.80 -2.53
N LEU A 86 7.58 -33.93 -2.68
CA LEU A 86 7.42 -32.61 -3.28
C LEU A 86 7.76 -32.67 -4.79
N PRO A 87 6.96 -32.03 -5.66
CA PRO A 87 7.34 -31.74 -7.05
C PRO A 87 8.66 -30.96 -7.15
N GLU A 88 9.11 -30.72 -8.38
CA GLU A 88 10.26 -29.84 -8.63
C GLU A 88 10.06 -28.45 -8.00
N ALA A 89 11.15 -27.83 -7.54
CA ALA A 89 11.12 -26.48 -6.99
C ALA A 89 10.48 -25.50 -7.99
N GLY A 90 9.56 -24.67 -7.52
CA GLY A 90 8.78 -23.76 -8.37
C GLY A 90 7.50 -24.37 -8.96
N SER A 91 7.35 -25.69 -8.95
CA SER A 91 6.11 -26.40 -9.35
C SER A 91 5.17 -26.66 -8.18
N TYR A 92 5.58 -26.31 -6.96
CA TYR A 92 4.73 -26.32 -5.77
C TYR A 92 4.81 -24.99 -5.02
N GLY A 93 3.73 -24.64 -4.34
CA GLY A 93 3.64 -23.56 -3.38
C GLY A 93 3.62 -24.07 -1.95
N VAL A 94 4.12 -23.26 -1.03
CA VAL A 94 4.00 -23.48 0.41
C VAL A 94 3.39 -22.24 1.06
N GLY A 95 2.54 -22.44 2.07
CA GLY A 95 2.03 -21.35 2.87
C GLY A 95 2.14 -21.59 4.36
N ASN A 96 2.56 -20.56 5.10
CA ASN A 96 2.52 -20.52 6.55
C ASN A 96 1.17 -19.94 7.00
N LEU A 97 0.41 -20.69 7.78
CA LEU A 97 -0.91 -20.32 8.26
C LEU A 97 -0.91 -20.26 9.79
N PHE A 98 -1.50 -19.20 10.33
CA PHE A 98 -1.96 -19.14 11.71
C PHE A 98 -3.38 -19.68 11.77
N MET A 99 -3.62 -20.66 12.63
CA MET A 99 -4.88 -21.37 12.76
C MET A 99 -5.36 -21.34 14.22
N PRO A 100 -6.66 -21.57 14.47
CA PRO A 100 -7.21 -21.61 15.83
C PRO A 100 -6.56 -22.72 16.70
N PRO A 101 -6.45 -22.52 18.02
CA PRO A 101 -5.90 -23.53 18.94
C PRO A 101 -6.85 -24.72 19.19
N GLN A 102 -8.12 -24.64 18.79
CA GLN A 102 -9.08 -25.74 18.90
C GLN A 102 -8.97 -26.69 17.71
N GLU A 103 -8.80 -28.00 17.98
CA GLU A 103 -8.58 -29.02 16.95
C GLU A 103 -9.71 -29.15 15.95
N GLU A 104 -10.96 -29.16 16.42
CA GLU A 104 -12.16 -29.24 15.57
C GLU A 104 -12.19 -28.09 14.55
N LYS A 105 -11.99 -26.85 15.02
CA LYS A 105 -11.93 -25.67 14.15
C LYS A 105 -10.78 -25.75 13.15
N ARG A 106 -9.61 -26.24 13.57
CA ARG A 106 -8.47 -26.41 12.64
C ARG A 106 -8.81 -27.37 11.51
N GLU A 107 -9.47 -28.47 11.83
CA GLU A 107 -9.82 -29.48 10.85
C GLU A 107 -10.84 -28.94 9.83
N ASP A 108 -11.81 -28.15 10.29
CA ASP A 108 -12.74 -27.44 9.42
C ASP A 108 -12.04 -26.42 8.52
N SER A 109 -11.11 -25.64 9.07
CA SER A 109 -10.25 -24.72 8.32
C SER A 109 -9.41 -25.44 7.26
N LYS A 110 -8.80 -26.59 7.57
CA LYS A 110 -8.04 -27.40 6.59
C LYS A 110 -8.94 -27.88 5.45
N LYS A 111 -10.12 -28.43 5.78
CA LYS A 111 -11.12 -28.85 4.79
C LYS A 111 -11.59 -27.70 3.91
N LEU A 112 -11.70 -26.49 4.45
CA LEU A 112 -12.01 -25.30 3.67
C LEU A 112 -10.89 -24.97 2.69
N VAL A 113 -9.63 -24.94 3.14
CA VAL A 113 -8.45 -24.70 2.29
C VAL A 113 -8.40 -25.73 1.16
N GLU A 114 -8.54 -27.01 1.45
CA GLU A 114 -8.54 -28.09 0.45
C GLU A 114 -9.69 -27.98 -0.55
N ARG A 115 -10.89 -27.62 -0.06
CA ARG A 115 -12.06 -27.39 -0.92
C ARG A 115 -11.85 -26.20 -1.85
N MET A 116 -11.29 -25.11 -1.35
CA MET A 116 -10.98 -23.93 -2.16
C MET A 116 -9.85 -24.19 -3.14
N ALA A 117 -8.82 -24.94 -2.74
CA ALA A 117 -7.74 -25.37 -3.62
C ALA A 117 -8.31 -26.15 -4.83
N ARG A 118 -9.13 -27.17 -4.58
CA ARG A 118 -9.78 -27.94 -5.66
C ARG A 118 -10.59 -27.08 -6.62
N LYS A 119 -11.38 -26.14 -6.09
CA LYS A 119 -12.16 -25.19 -6.91
C LYS A 119 -11.30 -24.31 -7.81
N LEU A 120 -10.06 -24.04 -7.42
CA LEU A 120 -9.09 -23.23 -8.18
C LEU A 120 -8.17 -24.09 -9.06
N GLY A 121 -8.47 -25.38 -9.25
CA GLY A 121 -7.61 -26.30 -10.01
C GLY A 121 -6.26 -26.54 -9.33
N LEU A 122 -6.22 -26.48 -8.01
CA LEU A 122 -5.05 -26.78 -7.18
C LEU A 122 -5.27 -28.07 -6.40
N GLN A 123 -4.19 -28.78 -6.12
CA GLN A 123 -4.16 -29.95 -5.28
C GLN A 123 -3.30 -29.69 -4.04
N VAL A 124 -3.85 -29.96 -2.86
CA VAL A 124 -3.06 -29.99 -1.63
C VAL A 124 -2.25 -31.28 -1.60
N ILE A 125 -0.92 -31.15 -1.61
CA ILE A 125 0.03 -32.26 -1.55
C ILE A 125 0.04 -32.84 -0.14
N GLY A 126 0.04 -31.96 0.86
CA GLY A 126 0.06 -32.35 2.26
C GLY A 126 0.17 -31.18 3.21
N TRP A 127 -0.03 -31.48 4.49
CA TRP A 127 0.08 -30.56 5.60
C TRP A 127 1.25 -30.94 6.49
N ARG A 128 2.08 -29.95 6.84
CA ARG A 128 3.07 -30.06 7.91
C ARG A 128 2.54 -29.29 9.12
N ALA A 129 1.91 -30.02 10.03
CA ALA A 129 1.16 -29.49 11.16
C ALA A 129 1.27 -30.42 12.39
N PRO A 130 1.71 -29.95 13.56
CA PRO A 130 2.19 -28.58 13.82
C PRO A 130 3.54 -28.30 13.16
N LEU A 131 3.81 -27.02 12.91
CA LEU A 131 5.15 -26.55 12.61
C LEU A 131 6.03 -26.66 13.88
N PRO A 132 7.29 -27.12 13.80
CA PRO A 132 8.14 -27.22 14.98
C PRO A 132 8.54 -25.82 15.49
N VAL A 133 8.00 -25.46 16.65
CA VAL A 133 8.25 -24.19 17.34
C VAL A 133 8.65 -24.39 18.79
N ASN A 134 9.33 -23.40 19.36
CA ASN A 134 9.70 -23.38 20.78
C ASN A 134 8.89 -22.30 21.53
N SER A 135 7.68 -22.64 21.97
CA SER A 135 6.81 -21.70 22.69
C SER A 135 7.34 -21.26 24.07
N LEU A 136 8.43 -21.85 24.56
CA LEU A 136 9.03 -21.49 25.86
C LEU A 136 9.78 -20.15 25.81
N VAL A 137 10.16 -19.67 24.62
CA VAL A 137 10.84 -18.36 24.49
C VAL A 137 9.88 -17.18 24.44
N LEU A 138 8.57 -17.44 24.32
CA LEU A 138 7.57 -16.38 24.24
C LEU A 138 7.36 -15.70 25.59
N GLY A 139 7.20 -14.38 25.56
CA GLY A 139 6.68 -13.62 26.69
C GLY A 139 5.27 -14.07 27.09
N PRO A 140 4.86 -13.81 28.35
CA PRO A 140 3.62 -14.31 28.90
C PRO A 140 2.40 -13.84 28.09
N TYR A 141 2.41 -12.61 27.58
CA TYR A 141 1.30 -12.09 26.79
C TYR A 141 1.25 -12.75 25.41
N ALA A 142 2.37 -12.78 24.67
CA ALA A 142 2.44 -13.43 23.36
C ALA A 142 2.03 -14.92 23.40
N ARG A 143 2.32 -15.61 24.50
CA ARG A 143 1.95 -17.01 24.70
C ARG A 143 0.44 -17.22 24.84
N THR A 144 -0.29 -16.24 25.37
CA THR A 144 -1.76 -16.34 25.48
C THR A 144 -2.48 -16.25 24.14
N THR A 145 -1.86 -15.60 23.16
CA THR A 145 -2.41 -15.36 21.82
C THR A 145 -1.77 -16.24 20.75
N GLU A 146 -0.83 -17.11 21.13
CA GLU A 146 -0.07 -17.96 20.22
C GLU A 146 -1.01 -18.79 19.32
N PRO A 147 -0.93 -18.63 17.98
CA PRO A 147 -1.72 -19.41 17.06
C PRO A 147 -1.15 -20.82 16.89
N PHE A 148 -1.99 -21.75 16.46
CA PHE A 148 -1.48 -23.01 15.92
C PHE A 148 -0.87 -22.75 14.53
N ILE A 149 0.43 -23.02 14.36
CA ILE A 149 1.12 -22.75 13.11
C ILE A 149 1.18 -24.02 12.26
N ALA A 150 0.73 -23.90 11.01
CA ALA A 150 0.72 -24.99 10.04
C ALA A 150 1.30 -24.56 8.69
N GLN A 151 1.91 -25.51 7.99
CA GLN A 151 2.31 -25.36 6.59
C GLN A 151 1.41 -26.19 5.68
N VAL A 152 0.90 -25.57 4.61
CA VAL A 152 0.19 -26.26 3.52
C VAL A 152 1.05 -26.25 2.27
N TYR A 153 1.15 -27.39 1.60
CA TYR A 153 1.88 -27.56 0.35
C TYR A 153 0.88 -27.84 -0.78
N VAL A 154 0.98 -27.08 -1.86
CA VAL A 154 -0.03 -27.04 -2.92
C VAL A 154 0.64 -27.08 -4.29
N THR A 155 0.08 -27.83 -5.23
CA THR A 155 0.51 -27.87 -6.64
C THR A 155 -0.68 -27.62 -7.56
N LEU A 156 -0.42 -27.42 -8.85
CA LEU A 156 -1.47 -27.52 -9.87
C LEU A 156 -2.05 -28.94 -9.85
N ALA A 157 -3.37 -29.07 -9.91
CA ALA A 157 -4.02 -30.36 -10.08
C ALA A 157 -3.75 -30.90 -11.49
N GLU A 158 -3.57 -32.21 -11.63
CA GLU A 158 -3.56 -32.88 -12.93
C GLU A 158 -4.98 -32.81 -13.55
N ASP A 159 -5.07 -32.63 -14.88
CA ASP A 159 -6.30 -32.30 -15.62
C ASP A 159 -7.43 -33.36 -15.56
N ASP A 160 -7.24 -34.47 -14.84
CA ASP A 160 -8.10 -35.67 -14.89
C ASP A 160 -8.92 -35.96 -13.62
N ALA A 161 -9.14 -35.00 -12.71
CA ALA A 161 -10.07 -35.21 -11.59
C ALA A 161 -11.51 -34.82 -11.99
N PRO A 162 -12.45 -35.77 -12.20
CA PRO A 162 -13.83 -35.42 -12.49
C PRO A 162 -14.48 -34.74 -11.28
N ASP A 163 -15.17 -33.63 -11.53
CA ASP A 163 -16.08 -32.97 -10.59
C ASP A 163 -17.19 -33.95 -10.19
N SER A 164 -16.95 -34.83 -9.22
CA SER A 164 -18.02 -35.59 -8.58
C SER A 164 -18.80 -34.63 -7.70
N ALA A 165 -19.90 -34.11 -8.24
CA ALA A 165 -20.85 -33.23 -7.59
C ALA A 165 -21.34 -33.81 -6.25
N ALA A 166 -20.79 -33.31 -5.15
CA ALA A 166 -21.40 -33.38 -3.83
C ALA A 166 -21.73 -31.94 -3.40
N GLU A 167 -22.85 -31.42 -3.91
CA GLU A 167 -23.44 -30.15 -3.48
C GLU A 167 -24.04 -30.32 -2.09
N GLU A 168 -23.29 -29.98 -1.03
CA GLU A 168 -23.85 -29.86 0.32
C GLU A 168 -24.24 -28.39 0.60
N LYS A 169 -25.56 -28.18 0.73
CA LYS A 169 -26.20 -26.89 1.03
C LYS A 169 -25.86 -26.45 2.46
N LEU A 170 -24.99 -25.46 2.62
CA LEU A 170 -24.78 -24.81 3.93
C LEU A 170 -25.64 -23.54 4.08
N SER A 171 -26.56 -23.63 5.03
CA SER A 171 -27.34 -22.62 5.77
C SER A 171 -27.60 -21.22 5.17
N LYS A 172 -28.88 -20.96 4.92
CA LYS A 172 -29.46 -19.63 4.68
C LYS A 172 -29.47 -18.82 5.99
N SER A 173 -28.70 -17.73 6.06
CA SER A 173 -29.01 -16.60 6.93
C SER A 173 -29.82 -15.56 6.14
N PRO A 174 -30.96 -15.06 6.63
CA PRO A 174 -31.80 -14.12 5.89
C PRO A 174 -31.22 -12.70 6.03
N GLY A 175 -30.63 -12.16 4.96
CA GLY A 175 -30.30 -10.72 4.93
C GLY A 175 -29.13 -10.22 4.08
N LYS A 176 -28.92 -10.71 2.85
CA LYS A 176 -28.34 -9.97 1.69
C LYS A 176 -28.18 -10.95 0.53
N LYS A 177 -28.71 -10.60 -0.65
CA LYS A 177 -28.65 -11.42 -1.87
C LYS A 177 -27.27 -11.29 -2.53
N THR A 178 -26.25 -11.96 -2.00
CA THR A 178 -24.97 -12.24 -2.69
C THR A 178 -24.44 -13.58 -2.19
N GLY A 179 -25.00 -14.68 -2.70
CA GLY A 179 -24.41 -16.01 -2.47
C GLY A 179 -23.09 -16.12 -3.24
N PRO A 180 -22.05 -16.80 -2.71
CA PRO A 180 -20.79 -16.94 -3.41
C PRO A 180 -21.01 -17.68 -4.74
N ALA A 181 -20.54 -17.06 -5.82
CA ALA A 181 -20.60 -17.54 -7.20
C ALA A 181 -20.09 -18.99 -7.35
N LYS A 182 -20.63 -19.74 -8.32
CA LYS A 182 -20.13 -21.06 -8.70
C LYS A 182 -18.75 -20.89 -9.36
N ILE A 183 -17.72 -21.45 -8.72
CA ILE A 183 -16.32 -21.47 -9.18
C ILE A 183 -16.04 -22.88 -9.70
N SER A 184 -15.68 -23.05 -10.98
CA SER A 184 -15.26 -24.36 -11.54
C SER A 184 -13.75 -24.38 -11.78
N SER A 185 -13.14 -25.57 -11.68
CA SER A 185 -11.69 -25.78 -11.85
C SER A 185 -11.20 -25.43 -13.26
N GLN A 186 -12.00 -25.75 -14.28
CA GLN A 186 -11.68 -25.51 -15.69
C GLN A 186 -11.55 -24.03 -16.05
N GLN A 187 -12.18 -23.15 -15.24
CA GLN A 187 -12.13 -21.70 -15.42
C GLN A 187 -10.72 -21.10 -15.20
N PHE A 188 -9.88 -21.75 -14.40
CA PHE A 188 -8.54 -21.25 -14.07
C PHE A 188 -7.45 -21.89 -14.95
N ALA A 189 -7.82 -22.74 -15.90
CA ALA A 189 -6.91 -23.33 -16.88
C ALA A 189 -6.09 -22.23 -17.58
N GLY A 190 -4.76 -22.38 -17.59
CA GLY A 190 -3.83 -21.39 -18.15
C GLY A 190 -3.29 -20.33 -17.17
N LEU A 191 -3.88 -20.17 -15.97
CA LEU A 191 -3.27 -19.33 -14.93
C LEU A 191 -2.05 -20.01 -14.32
N ASN A 192 -0.98 -19.25 -14.12
CA ASN A 192 0.23 -19.73 -13.45
C ASN A 192 -0.03 -20.05 -11.97
N LEU A 193 0.90 -20.80 -11.36
CA LEU A 193 0.79 -21.23 -9.97
C LEU A 193 0.71 -20.05 -8.98
N GLU A 194 1.52 -19.01 -9.14
CA GLU A 194 1.51 -17.83 -8.24
C GLU A 194 0.15 -17.14 -8.20
N THR A 195 -0.47 -16.92 -9.37
CA THR A 195 -1.81 -16.31 -9.45
C THR A 195 -2.85 -17.19 -8.78
N ARG A 196 -2.82 -18.52 -8.97
CA ARG A 196 -3.76 -19.43 -8.31
C ARG A 196 -3.55 -19.49 -6.79
N LEU A 197 -2.30 -19.44 -6.32
CA LEU A 197 -1.96 -19.37 -4.89
C LEU A 197 -2.46 -18.06 -4.26
N PHE A 198 -2.33 -16.93 -4.96
CA PHE A 198 -2.93 -15.66 -4.57
C PHE A 198 -4.46 -15.79 -4.42
N LEU A 199 -5.14 -16.35 -5.43
CA LEU A 199 -6.59 -16.56 -5.39
C LEU A 199 -7.01 -17.47 -4.24
N LEU A 200 -6.24 -18.54 -3.98
CA LEU A 200 -6.49 -19.46 -2.86
C LEU A 200 -6.38 -18.72 -1.53
N ARG A 201 -5.31 -17.95 -1.33
CA ARG A 201 -5.11 -17.13 -0.13
C ARG A 201 -6.29 -16.19 0.10
N ARG A 202 -6.68 -15.44 -0.92
CA ARG A 202 -7.81 -14.49 -0.86
C ARG A 202 -9.13 -15.20 -0.56
N ALA A 203 -9.37 -16.33 -1.21
CA ALA A 203 -10.60 -17.08 -1.01
C ALA A 203 -10.73 -17.65 0.42
N VAL A 204 -9.60 -18.06 1.03
CA VAL A 204 -9.54 -18.51 2.44
C VAL A 204 -9.77 -17.33 3.38
N ALA A 205 -9.03 -16.23 3.23
CA ALA A 205 -9.12 -15.06 4.11
C ALA A 205 -10.55 -14.47 4.18
N LEU A 206 -11.29 -14.50 3.07
CA LEU A 206 -12.66 -14.00 3.00
C LEU A 206 -13.71 -14.94 3.63
N ARG A 207 -13.39 -16.24 3.75
CA ARG A 207 -14.34 -17.28 4.20
C ARG A 207 -14.08 -17.77 5.61
N ASP A 208 -12.85 -17.68 6.08
CA ASP A 208 -12.46 -18.08 7.42
C ASP A 208 -11.53 -17.02 8.03
N ARG A 209 -12.12 -16.19 8.88
CA ARG A 209 -11.40 -15.12 9.59
C ARG A 209 -10.51 -15.67 10.72
N GLU A 210 -10.71 -16.92 11.16
CA GLU A 210 -9.87 -17.54 12.19
C GLU A 210 -8.51 -18.00 11.64
N VAL A 211 -8.40 -18.12 10.31
CA VAL A 211 -7.16 -18.44 9.59
C VAL A 211 -6.50 -17.18 9.05
N PHE A 212 -5.24 -16.95 9.43
CA PHE A 212 -4.41 -15.92 8.80
C PHE A 212 -3.30 -16.55 7.98
N VAL A 213 -3.33 -16.31 6.67
CA VAL A 213 -2.31 -16.80 5.75
C VAL A 213 -1.15 -15.79 5.72
N CYS A 214 -0.03 -16.11 6.36
CA CYS A 214 1.14 -15.24 6.42
C CYS A 214 1.76 -15.06 5.04
N SER A 215 1.92 -16.18 4.32
CA SER A 215 2.36 -16.23 2.93
C SER A 215 1.79 -17.50 2.29
N LEU A 216 1.65 -17.52 0.98
CA LEU A 216 1.33 -18.70 0.18
C LEU A 216 1.91 -18.49 -1.22
N SER A 217 3.09 -19.04 -1.48
CA SER A 217 3.87 -18.79 -2.70
C SER A 217 4.75 -20.00 -3.04
N SER A 218 5.13 -20.10 -4.31
CA SER A 218 6.11 -21.03 -4.87
C SER A 218 7.54 -20.49 -4.85
N ARG A 219 7.76 -19.27 -4.31
CA ARG A 219 9.07 -18.59 -4.35
C ARG A 219 9.53 -18.12 -2.98
N THR A 220 8.62 -17.59 -2.16
CA THR A 220 8.95 -17.02 -0.84
C THR A 220 8.08 -17.60 0.26
N ILE A 221 8.58 -17.55 1.49
CA ILE A 221 7.87 -17.98 2.70
C ILE A 221 8.16 -17.01 3.84
N VAL A 222 7.15 -16.70 4.65
CA VAL A 222 7.25 -15.75 5.76
C VAL A 222 7.14 -16.47 7.10
N TYR A 223 8.16 -16.32 7.94
CA TYR A 223 8.19 -16.72 9.34
C TYR A 223 8.10 -15.47 10.20
N LYS A 224 6.96 -15.27 10.87
CA LYS A 224 6.73 -14.07 11.68
C LYS A 224 5.92 -14.39 12.92
N GLY A 225 5.91 -13.48 13.88
CA GLY A 225 5.09 -13.65 15.06
C GLY A 225 5.33 -12.56 16.09
N GLN A 226 4.70 -12.73 17.24
CA GLN A 226 4.69 -11.77 18.32
C GLN A 226 5.80 -12.08 19.34
N PHE A 227 7.03 -11.69 19.02
CA PHE A 227 8.19 -11.92 19.87
C PHE A 227 9.28 -10.88 19.58
N LYS A 228 10.31 -10.83 20.41
CA LYS A 228 11.48 -9.95 20.25
C LYS A 228 12.38 -10.35 19.08
N PRO A 229 13.25 -9.44 18.61
CA PRO A 229 14.19 -9.74 17.53
C PRO A 229 15.08 -10.96 17.74
N ASP A 230 15.61 -11.14 18.95
CA ASP A 230 16.47 -12.26 19.35
C ASP A 230 15.72 -13.58 19.50
N GLN A 231 14.42 -13.54 19.72
CA GLN A 231 13.57 -14.73 19.88
C GLN A 231 13.17 -15.37 18.54
N LEU A 232 13.20 -14.65 17.41
CA LEU A 232 12.73 -15.15 16.10
C LEU A 232 13.37 -16.49 15.71
N PHE A 233 14.70 -16.58 15.77
CA PHE A 233 15.45 -17.77 15.39
C PHE A 233 15.38 -18.86 16.46
N GLU A 234 15.07 -18.51 17.71
CA GLU A 234 14.88 -19.48 18.79
C GLU A 234 13.48 -20.09 18.79
N TYR A 235 12.48 -19.32 18.36
CA TYR A 235 11.09 -19.74 18.24
C TYR A 235 10.89 -20.70 17.06
N TYR A 236 11.31 -20.33 15.85
CA TYR A 236 11.14 -21.18 14.65
C TYR A 236 12.32 -22.12 14.46
N LEU A 237 12.13 -23.41 14.81
CA LEU A 237 13.21 -24.40 14.74
C LEU A 237 13.71 -24.66 13.32
N ASP A 238 12.86 -24.44 12.30
CA ASP A 238 13.25 -24.49 10.89
C ASP A 238 14.40 -23.54 10.56
N LEU A 239 14.39 -22.33 11.14
CA LEU A 239 15.44 -21.34 10.90
C LEU A 239 16.78 -21.74 11.53
N LYS A 240 16.79 -22.70 12.47
CA LYS A 240 18.01 -23.24 13.10
C LYS A 240 18.60 -24.40 12.32
N ALA A 241 17.83 -25.08 11.48
CA ALA A 241 18.30 -26.24 10.73
C ALA A 241 19.43 -25.86 9.77
N GLU A 242 20.49 -26.67 9.72
CA GLU A 242 21.66 -26.42 8.85
C GLU A 242 21.30 -26.44 7.36
N LYS A 243 20.38 -27.34 6.98
CA LYS A 243 19.88 -27.47 5.60
C LYS A 243 18.92 -26.36 5.20
N CYS A 244 18.44 -25.56 6.15
CA CYS A 244 17.62 -24.39 5.84
C CYS A 244 18.55 -23.29 5.31
N THR A 245 18.56 -23.11 3.99
CA THR A 245 19.38 -22.12 3.30
C THR A 245 18.49 -21.23 2.44
N ALA A 246 18.92 -19.98 2.25
CA ALA A 246 18.18 -19.00 1.45
C ALA A 246 19.15 -18.12 0.67
N PHE A 247 18.75 -17.71 -0.54
CA PHE A 247 19.49 -16.70 -1.29
C PHE A 247 18.98 -15.29 -0.99
N LEU A 248 17.76 -15.15 -0.47
CA LEU A 248 17.14 -13.89 -0.08
C LEU A 248 16.55 -14.02 1.33
N ALA A 249 16.80 -13.02 2.16
CA ALA A 249 16.17 -12.83 3.46
C ALA A 249 15.82 -11.35 3.67
N ILE A 250 14.55 -11.05 3.97
CA ILE A 250 14.07 -9.72 4.36
C ILE A 250 13.58 -9.82 5.80
N VAL A 251 14.17 -9.04 6.70
CA VAL A 251 13.80 -8.99 8.12
C VAL A 251 13.10 -7.69 8.45
N HIS A 252 12.18 -7.77 9.40
CA HIS A 252 11.50 -6.62 9.94
C HIS A 252 11.24 -6.83 11.43
N SER A 253 11.61 -5.85 12.25
CA SER A 253 11.13 -5.71 13.62
C SER A 253 10.00 -4.69 13.61
N ARG A 254 8.97 -4.80 14.44
CA ARG A 254 7.88 -3.82 14.54
C ARG A 254 8.06 -2.96 15.81
N PHE A 255 7.55 -1.73 15.77
CA PHE A 255 7.28 -0.89 16.95
C PHE A 255 5.88 -0.36 16.76
N SER A 256 5.05 -0.66 17.75
CA SER A 256 3.66 -0.25 17.84
C SER A 256 3.58 0.96 18.76
N THR A 257 2.72 1.92 18.43
CA THR A 257 2.34 2.97 19.39
C THR A 257 1.38 2.47 20.47
N ASN A 258 0.97 1.19 20.43
CA ASN A 258 0.08 0.56 21.40
C ASN A 258 0.75 -0.56 22.22
N SER A 259 0.09 -0.94 23.32
CA SER A 259 0.44 -2.10 24.16
C SER A 259 -0.35 -3.36 23.82
N PHE A 260 -0.98 -3.42 22.63
CA PHE A 260 -1.79 -4.57 22.17
C PHE A 260 -1.14 -5.24 20.95
N PRO A 261 -0.02 -5.96 21.14
CA PRO A 261 0.64 -6.65 20.05
C PRO A 261 -0.20 -7.82 19.52
N SER A 262 -0.23 -7.97 18.18
CA SER A 262 -0.98 -9.01 17.46
C SER A 262 -0.08 -9.74 16.45
N TRP A 263 -0.21 -11.07 16.38
CA TRP A 263 0.67 -11.93 15.57
C TRP A 263 0.61 -11.63 14.06
N ASN A 264 -0.59 -11.35 13.53
CA ASN A 264 -0.80 -11.09 12.11
C ASN A 264 -0.19 -9.77 11.62
N ARG A 265 -0.09 -8.78 12.51
CA ARG A 265 0.44 -7.43 12.22
C ARG A 265 1.95 -7.39 12.17
N ALA A 266 2.63 -8.42 12.66
CA ALA A 266 4.05 -8.58 12.43
C ALA A 266 4.35 -8.57 10.92
N HIS A 267 5.48 -8.00 10.55
CA HIS A 267 6.02 -8.02 9.20
C HIS A 267 7.10 -9.11 9.07
N PRO A 268 7.58 -9.42 7.84
CA PRO A 268 7.09 -8.95 6.54
C PRO A 268 5.65 -9.35 6.22
N PHE A 269 5.04 -8.65 5.27
CA PHE A 269 3.83 -9.13 4.59
C PHE A 269 4.21 -10.00 3.38
N ARG A 270 3.34 -10.15 2.38
CA ARG A 270 3.50 -11.17 1.33
C ARG A 270 4.47 -10.72 0.25
N ARG A 271 4.49 -9.43 -0.05
CA ARG A 271 5.36 -8.80 -1.06
C ARG A 271 6.24 -7.71 -0.48
N ILE A 272 5.82 -7.06 0.61
CA ILE A 272 6.54 -5.90 1.17
C ILE A 272 6.91 -6.05 2.65
N ALA A 273 7.98 -5.34 3.03
CA ALA A 273 8.30 -4.95 4.39
C ALA A 273 8.47 -3.43 4.42
N HIS A 274 7.71 -2.75 5.28
CA HIS A 274 7.59 -1.29 5.28
C HIS A 274 8.02 -0.71 6.62
N ASN A 275 9.08 0.09 6.59
CA ASN A 275 9.46 0.96 7.70
C ASN A 275 8.88 2.35 7.45
N GLY A 276 7.87 2.78 8.20
CA GLY A 276 7.20 4.02 7.84
C GLY A 276 5.82 4.17 8.41
N GLU A 277 5.03 5.06 7.83
CA GLU A 277 3.61 5.23 8.11
C GLU A 277 2.95 5.85 6.88
N ILE A 278 1.85 5.28 6.42
CA ILE A 278 1.08 5.85 5.30
C ILE A 278 0.07 6.86 5.84
N ASN A 279 0.37 8.16 5.69
CA ASN A 279 -0.46 9.24 6.23
C ASN A 279 -1.68 9.58 5.34
N THR A 280 -1.74 9.07 4.11
CA THR A 280 -2.90 9.21 3.20
C THR A 280 -3.89 8.03 3.27
N LEU A 281 -3.74 7.12 4.25
CA LEU A 281 -4.43 5.84 4.28
C LEU A 281 -5.95 5.93 4.12
N ALA A 282 -6.62 6.86 4.80
CA ALA A 282 -8.08 6.98 4.72
C ALA A 282 -8.55 7.33 3.30
N GLY A 283 -7.83 8.21 2.61
CA GLY A 283 -8.07 8.53 1.21
C GLY A 283 -7.84 7.32 0.31
N ASN A 284 -6.67 6.68 0.44
CA ASN A 284 -6.29 5.53 -0.38
C ASN A 284 -7.28 4.36 -0.22
N ARG A 285 -7.69 4.07 1.02
CA ARG A 285 -8.70 3.03 1.31
C ARG A 285 -10.02 3.32 0.61
N ASN A 286 -10.51 4.56 0.67
CA ASN A 286 -11.75 4.94 0.02
C ASN A 286 -11.65 4.89 -1.50
N SER A 287 -10.51 5.30 -2.06
CA SER A 287 -10.22 5.22 -3.49
C SER A 287 -10.20 3.77 -3.99
N ILE A 288 -9.48 2.88 -3.29
CA ILE A 288 -9.47 1.45 -3.63
C ILE A 288 -10.88 0.86 -3.57
N ARG A 289 -11.63 1.10 -2.49
CA ARG A 289 -13.01 0.61 -2.36
C ARG A 289 -13.92 1.09 -3.49
N THR A 290 -13.77 2.33 -3.93
CA THR A 290 -14.50 2.85 -5.10
C THR A 290 -14.07 2.17 -6.39
N ARG A 291 -12.77 1.95 -6.57
CA ARG A 291 -12.22 1.31 -7.78
C ARG A 291 -12.49 -0.17 -7.87
N GLU A 292 -12.70 -0.88 -6.76
CA GLU A 292 -13.15 -2.28 -6.76
C GLU A 292 -14.40 -2.47 -7.63
N ALA A 293 -15.35 -1.52 -7.57
CA ALA A 293 -16.57 -1.54 -8.38
C ALA A 293 -16.31 -1.34 -9.90
N LEU A 294 -15.12 -0.85 -10.27
CA LEU A 294 -14.70 -0.62 -11.65
C LEU A 294 -13.82 -1.75 -12.21
N MET A 295 -13.40 -2.72 -11.39
CA MET A 295 -12.48 -3.78 -11.79
C MET A 295 -13.12 -4.91 -12.60
N ASN A 296 -14.06 -4.59 -13.50
CA ASN A 296 -14.94 -5.55 -14.17
C ASN A 296 -14.22 -6.55 -15.10
N ASP A 297 -13.02 -6.22 -15.59
CA ASP A 297 -12.23 -7.14 -16.40
C ASP A 297 -11.43 -8.10 -15.52
N THR A 298 -11.95 -9.32 -15.38
CA THR A 298 -11.32 -10.41 -14.62
C THR A 298 -10.61 -11.43 -15.48
N THR A 299 -10.30 -11.11 -16.73
CA THR A 299 -9.61 -12.04 -17.63
C THR A 299 -8.30 -12.55 -17.02
N ALA A 300 -7.57 -11.68 -16.32
CA ALA A 300 -6.37 -12.02 -15.55
C ALA A 300 -6.57 -13.09 -14.46
N PHE A 301 -7.81 -13.28 -14.02
CA PHE A 301 -8.22 -14.23 -12.98
C PHE A 301 -9.15 -15.32 -13.54
N GLY A 302 -9.05 -15.63 -14.84
CA GLY A 302 -9.85 -16.66 -15.50
C GLY A 302 -11.30 -16.25 -15.75
N GLY A 303 -11.61 -14.95 -15.76
CA GLY A 303 -12.99 -14.46 -15.91
C GLY A 303 -13.87 -14.72 -14.67
N ALA A 304 -13.26 -15.04 -13.52
CA ALA A 304 -13.99 -15.34 -12.29
C ALA A 304 -14.77 -14.12 -11.79
N GLN A 305 -15.92 -14.37 -11.14
CA GLN A 305 -16.67 -13.28 -10.50
C GLN A 305 -15.86 -12.68 -9.37
N LEU A 306 -15.65 -11.37 -9.44
CA LEU A 306 -14.87 -10.55 -8.51
C LEU A 306 -15.31 -10.64 -7.06
N ASP A 307 -16.61 -10.86 -6.83
CA ASP A 307 -17.21 -10.99 -5.50
C ASP A 307 -16.56 -12.09 -4.65
N ALA A 308 -15.86 -13.04 -5.28
CA ALA A 308 -15.12 -14.08 -4.59
C ALA A 308 -13.79 -13.59 -3.96
N PHE A 309 -13.29 -12.40 -4.34
CA PHE A 309 -11.94 -11.90 -4.03
C PHE A 309 -11.90 -10.48 -3.44
N PHE A 310 -13.04 -9.80 -3.32
CA PHE A 310 -13.20 -8.50 -2.67
C PHE A 310 -13.93 -8.61 -1.32
N PRO A 311 -13.78 -7.61 -0.41
CA PRO A 311 -12.98 -6.39 -0.53
C PRO A 311 -11.47 -6.62 -0.43
N VAL A 312 -10.64 -5.84 -1.14
CA VAL A 312 -9.16 -5.85 -1.05
C VAL A 312 -8.71 -5.51 0.36
N ASP A 313 -9.40 -4.53 0.95
CA ASP A 313 -9.27 -4.14 2.34
C ASP A 313 -9.85 -5.22 3.26
N GLU A 314 -8.95 -5.96 3.90
CA GLU A 314 -9.31 -6.85 5.00
C GLU A 314 -9.57 -5.96 6.23
N ASP A 315 -10.76 -6.04 6.85
CA ASP A 315 -11.20 -5.17 7.97
C ASP A 315 -10.24 -5.09 9.19
N ILE A 316 -9.16 -5.89 9.21
CA ILE A 316 -8.30 -6.22 10.37
C ILE A 316 -6.80 -5.94 10.08
N GLY A 317 -6.48 -5.17 9.04
CA GLY A 317 -5.10 -4.88 8.62
C GLY A 317 -4.53 -3.52 9.10
N SER A 318 -3.21 -3.44 9.27
CA SER A 318 -2.48 -2.17 9.38
C SER A 318 -2.43 -1.44 8.03
N ASP A 319 -1.98 -0.18 8.04
CA ASP A 319 -1.72 0.63 6.85
C ASP A 319 -0.91 -0.13 5.77
N SER A 320 0.13 -0.81 6.24
CA SER A 320 1.10 -1.57 5.49
C SER A 320 0.52 -2.88 4.97
N ALA A 321 -0.39 -3.50 5.72
CA ALA A 321 -1.10 -4.70 5.27
C ALA A 321 -2.02 -4.37 4.09
N LEU A 322 -2.69 -3.21 4.14
CA LEU A 322 -3.55 -2.77 3.03
C LEU A 322 -2.71 -2.45 1.78
N LEU A 323 -1.58 -1.75 1.95
CA LEU A 323 -0.64 -1.51 0.85
C LEU A 323 -0.15 -2.82 0.22
N ASP A 324 0.24 -3.81 1.04
CA ASP A 324 0.65 -5.14 0.55
C ASP A 324 -0.46 -5.83 -0.23
N ASN A 325 -1.72 -5.79 0.25
CA ASN A 325 -2.86 -6.37 -0.44
C ASN A 325 -3.11 -5.74 -1.81
N VAL A 326 -2.98 -4.41 -1.92
CA VAL A 326 -3.11 -3.68 -3.19
C VAL A 326 -1.97 -4.04 -4.14
N VAL A 327 -0.73 -4.04 -3.66
CA VAL A 327 0.45 -4.43 -4.45
C VAL A 327 0.31 -5.86 -4.97
N GLU A 328 -0.13 -6.80 -4.12
CA GLU A 328 -0.29 -8.20 -4.47
C GLU A 328 -1.42 -8.40 -5.49
N LEU A 329 -2.54 -7.69 -5.37
CA LEU A 329 -3.63 -7.72 -6.36
C LEU A 329 -3.15 -7.26 -7.74
N LEU A 330 -2.45 -6.13 -7.79
CA LEU A 330 -1.95 -5.54 -9.03
C LEU A 330 -0.91 -6.43 -9.70
N LEU A 331 -0.05 -7.06 -8.90
CA LEU A 331 0.92 -8.04 -9.39
C LEU A 331 0.22 -9.31 -9.90
N ALA A 332 -0.77 -9.82 -9.17
CA ALA A 332 -1.51 -11.03 -9.53
C ALA A 332 -2.34 -10.86 -10.81
N ALA A 333 -2.74 -9.62 -11.15
CA ALA A 333 -3.37 -9.30 -12.42
C ALA A 333 -2.44 -9.54 -13.63
N GLY A 334 -1.12 -9.64 -13.43
CA GLY A 334 -0.15 -10.05 -14.43
C GLY A 334 0.16 -9.01 -15.53
N THR A 335 -0.40 -7.81 -15.43
CA THR A 335 -0.22 -6.74 -16.44
C THR A 335 1.00 -5.85 -16.16
N ARG A 336 1.50 -5.89 -14.93
CA ARG A 336 2.58 -5.04 -14.43
C ARG A 336 3.58 -5.87 -13.64
N GLU A 337 4.84 -5.48 -13.75
CA GLU A 337 5.91 -6.04 -12.92
C GLU A 337 5.91 -5.36 -11.55
N LEU A 338 6.52 -6.00 -10.53
CA LEU A 338 6.49 -5.49 -9.17
C LEU A 338 7.10 -4.08 -9.05
N ALA A 339 8.20 -3.79 -9.75
CA ALA A 339 8.79 -2.46 -9.74
C ALA A 339 7.84 -1.39 -10.33
N GLU A 340 7.12 -1.71 -11.42
CA GLU A 340 6.09 -0.85 -12.02
C GLU A 340 4.94 -0.58 -11.04
N VAL A 341 4.47 -1.62 -10.35
CA VAL A 341 3.44 -1.49 -9.31
C VAL A 341 3.91 -0.57 -8.18
N ILE A 342 5.15 -0.74 -7.70
CA ILE A 342 5.71 0.11 -6.63
C ILE A 342 5.86 1.57 -7.09
N MET A 343 6.28 1.82 -8.33
CA MET A 343 6.32 3.19 -8.89
C MET A 343 4.94 3.83 -9.04
N MET A 344 3.89 3.02 -9.21
CA MET A 344 2.51 3.49 -9.28
C MET A 344 1.95 3.85 -7.90
N VAL A 345 2.20 3.05 -6.87
CA VAL A 345 1.71 3.34 -5.50
C VAL A 345 2.59 4.34 -4.75
N ILE A 346 3.91 4.34 -4.97
CA ILE A 346 4.88 5.25 -4.35
C ILE A 346 5.69 5.97 -5.46
N PRO A 347 5.07 6.93 -6.16
CA PRO A 347 5.73 7.64 -7.27
C PRO A 347 6.77 8.66 -6.79
N GLU A 348 7.80 8.89 -7.62
CA GLU A 348 8.74 10.00 -7.44
C GLU A 348 8.03 11.37 -7.59
N ALA A 349 8.56 12.42 -6.97
CA ALA A 349 8.11 13.78 -7.22
C ALA A 349 8.44 14.21 -8.66
N TRP A 350 7.41 14.33 -9.52
CA TRP A 350 7.59 14.51 -10.96
C TRP A 350 7.04 15.84 -11.49
N GLN A 351 6.04 16.43 -10.82
CA GLN A 351 5.31 17.61 -11.32
C GLN A 351 6.26 18.80 -11.55
N ASN A 352 7.04 19.13 -10.52
CA ASN A 352 7.98 20.26 -10.50
C ASN A 352 9.44 19.84 -10.77
N ALA A 353 9.65 18.66 -11.37
CA ALA A 353 10.98 18.14 -11.65
C ALA A 353 11.46 18.57 -13.05
N ASP A 354 12.14 19.72 -13.13
CA ASP A 354 12.57 20.32 -14.41
C ASP A 354 13.62 19.49 -15.17
N ARG A 355 14.40 18.69 -14.46
CA ARG A 355 15.47 17.84 -15.03
C ARG A 355 15.02 16.42 -15.33
N MET A 356 13.74 16.11 -15.17
CA MET A 356 13.21 14.79 -15.45
C MET A 356 13.01 14.60 -16.95
N GLU A 357 13.37 13.42 -17.45
CA GLU A 357 13.19 13.03 -18.84
C GLU A 357 11.70 13.13 -19.24
N PRO A 358 11.37 13.64 -20.45
CA PRO A 358 9.98 13.85 -20.87
C PRO A 358 9.12 12.57 -20.85
N GLU A 359 9.69 11.43 -21.25
CA GLU A 359 9.00 10.15 -21.25
C GLU A 359 8.66 9.70 -19.83
N LYS A 360 9.59 9.88 -18.90
CA LYS A 360 9.39 9.59 -17.47
C LYS A 360 8.34 10.53 -16.85
N LYS A 361 8.35 11.80 -17.22
CA LYS A 361 7.33 12.77 -16.78
C LYS A 361 5.94 12.41 -17.31
N ALA A 362 5.84 12.00 -18.57
CA ALA A 362 4.60 11.53 -19.18
C ALA A 362 4.09 10.23 -18.52
N PHE A 363 4.98 9.30 -18.21
CA PHE A 363 4.66 8.08 -17.48
C PHE A 363 4.04 8.37 -16.10
N TYR A 364 4.69 9.19 -15.27
CA TYR A 364 4.12 9.52 -13.96
C TYR A 364 2.85 10.37 -14.05
N LYS A 365 2.74 11.25 -15.05
CA LYS A 365 1.50 11.98 -15.32
C LYS A 365 0.35 11.03 -15.66
N TYR A 366 0.59 10.03 -16.50
CA TYR A 366 -0.38 8.97 -16.77
C TYR A 366 -0.76 8.20 -15.49
N LEU A 367 0.24 7.76 -14.71
CA LEU A 367 -0.02 7.03 -13.46
C LEU A 367 -0.82 7.84 -12.44
N SER A 368 -0.67 9.17 -12.42
CA SER A 368 -1.47 10.04 -11.55
C SER A 368 -2.97 10.04 -11.87
N CYS A 369 -3.38 9.60 -13.06
CA CYS A 369 -4.79 9.36 -13.40
C CYS A 369 -5.28 7.98 -12.95
N VAL A 370 -4.37 7.04 -12.69
CA VAL A 370 -4.67 5.64 -12.36
C VAL A 370 -4.69 5.42 -10.85
N MET A 371 -3.72 5.99 -10.12
CA MET A 371 -3.50 5.73 -8.70
C MET A 371 -3.03 6.99 -7.99
N GLU A 372 -3.70 7.34 -6.88
CA GLU A 372 -3.17 8.34 -5.95
C GLU A 372 -1.94 7.81 -5.18
N PRO A 373 -0.97 8.68 -4.86
CA PRO A 373 0.18 8.28 -4.05
C PRO A 373 -0.20 7.78 -2.66
N TRP A 374 0.38 6.65 -2.27
CA TRP A 374 0.40 6.15 -0.90
C TRP A 374 1.55 6.84 -0.18
N ASP A 375 1.26 8.04 0.35
CA ASP A 375 2.26 8.97 0.88
C ASP A 375 2.45 8.81 2.39
N GLY A 376 3.53 9.41 2.88
CA GLY A 376 4.03 9.28 4.24
C GLY A 376 5.46 8.73 4.28
N PRO A 377 6.15 8.80 5.43
CA PRO A 377 7.50 8.28 5.53
C PRO A 377 7.53 6.80 5.18
N ALA A 378 8.39 6.39 4.24
CA ALA A 378 8.45 4.99 3.84
C ALA A 378 9.86 4.60 3.42
N LEU A 379 10.34 3.48 3.99
CA LEU A 379 11.33 2.61 3.37
C LEU A 379 10.63 1.27 3.11
N VAL A 380 10.37 0.97 1.85
CA VAL A 380 9.70 -0.26 1.44
C VAL A 380 10.71 -1.18 0.77
N CYS A 381 10.98 -2.32 1.39
CA CYS A 381 11.65 -3.45 0.76
C CYS A 381 10.57 -4.36 0.16
N PHE A 382 10.75 -4.81 -1.08
CA PHE A 382 9.76 -5.60 -1.78
C PHE A 382 10.38 -6.72 -2.61
N THR A 383 9.65 -7.81 -2.80
CA THR A 383 10.07 -8.92 -3.65
C THR A 383 8.90 -9.78 -4.13
N ASP A 384 9.05 -10.35 -5.32
CA ASP A 384 8.19 -11.42 -5.85
C ASP A 384 8.95 -12.76 -5.99
N GLY A 385 10.18 -12.83 -5.47
CA GLY A 385 11.12 -13.94 -5.63
C GLY A 385 11.85 -14.00 -6.97
N ILE A 386 11.48 -13.16 -7.95
CA ILE A 386 12.23 -12.97 -9.21
C ILE A 386 13.13 -11.74 -9.11
N GLN A 387 12.62 -10.69 -8.48
CA GLN A 387 13.32 -9.44 -8.23
C GLN A 387 13.25 -9.08 -6.76
N PHE A 388 14.26 -8.35 -6.29
CA PHE A 388 14.22 -7.64 -5.02
C PHE A 388 14.37 -6.16 -5.29
N GLY A 389 13.62 -5.32 -4.58
CA GLY A 389 13.88 -3.89 -4.61
C GLY A 389 13.64 -3.21 -3.28
N ALA A 390 14.14 -1.99 -3.20
CA ALA A 390 13.89 -1.09 -2.11
C ALA A 390 13.71 0.33 -2.63
N THR A 391 12.68 1.02 -2.15
CA THR A 391 12.43 2.44 -2.45
C THR A 391 12.17 3.21 -1.18
N LEU A 392 12.42 4.51 -1.25
CA LEU A 392 11.92 5.46 -0.27
C LEU A 392 10.63 6.11 -0.75
N ASP A 393 9.93 6.77 0.17
CA ASP A 393 8.92 7.77 -0.17
C ASP A 393 9.51 8.92 -0.99
N ARG A 394 8.63 9.76 -1.54
CA ARG A 394 9.02 10.85 -2.45
C ARG A 394 9.90 11.91 -1.80
N ASN A 395 9.90 12.01 -0.47
CA ASN A 395 10.70 12.96 0.32
C ASN A 395 11.93 12.30 0.96
N GLY A 396 11.98 10.96 0.98
CA GLY A 396 13.05 10.18 1.60
C GLY A 396 13.14 10.39 3.10
N LEU A 397 12.00 10.29 3.79
CA LEU A 397 11.87 10.54 5.24
C LEU A 397 12.41 9.37 6.09
N ARG A 398 12.76 8.26 5.46
CA ARG A 398 13.36 7.08 6.12
C ARG A 398 14.77 6.80 5.61
N PRO A 399 15.68 6.33 6.47
CA PRO A 399 17.03 5.98 6.06
C PRO A 399 17.04 4.61 5.36
N GLY A 400 17.73 4.49 4.24
CA GLY A 400 18.06 3.20 3.62
C GLY A 400 19.53 3.18 3.20
N ARG A 401 20.32 2.27 3.76
CA ARG A 401 21.76 2.12 3.50
C ARG A 401 22.02 0.73 2.95
N PHE A 402 22.95 0.60 2.02
CA PHE A 402 23.28 -0.71 1.45
C PHE A 402 24.76 -0.87 1.13
N TYR A 403 25.18 -2.12 1.12
CA TYR A 403 26.52 -2.59 0.80
C TYR A 403 26.42 -3.61 -0.32
N ILE A 404 27.33 -3.53 -1.28
CA ILE A 404 27.57 -4.57 -2.26
C ILE A 404 28.97 -5.12 -2.00
N THR A 405 29.07 -6.44 -1.90
CA THR A 405 30.33 -7.13 -1.66
C THR A 405 30.86 -7.77 -2.94
N LYS A 406 32.16 -8.09 -2.97
CA LYS A 406 32.83 -8.71 -4.12
C LYS A 406 32.28 -10.09 -4.48
N ASP A 407 31.75 -10.82 -3.50
CA ASP A 407 31.03 -12.08 -3.66
C ASP A 407 29.55 -11.90 -4.10
N LYS A 408 29.20 -10.73 -4.66
CA LYS A 408 27.87 -10.41 -5.21
C LYS A 408 26.72 -10.46 -4.19
N ARG A 409 27.00 -10.24 -2.91
CA ARG A 409 25.94 -10.08 -1.91
C ARG A 409 25.50 -8.63 -1.80
N LEU A 410 24.22 -8.44 -1.54
CA LEU A 410 23.63 -7.15 -1.22
C LEU A 410 23.08 -7.18 0.20
N ILE A 411 23.54 -6.24 1.02
CA ILE A 411 23.09 -6.06 2.41
C ILE A 411 22.49 -4.67 2.50
N LEU A 412 21.19 -4.59 2.78
CA LEU A 412 20.45 -3.35 2.93
C LEU A 412 19.83 -3.28 4.32
N ALA A 413 19.86 -2.12 4.95
CA ALA A 413 19.13 -1.90 6.19
C ALA A 413 18.82 -0.41 6.40
N SER A 414 17.94 -0.15 7.36
CA SER A 414 17.68 1.20 7.87
C SER A 414 18.91 1.86 8.53
N GLU A 415 19.93 1.07 8.90
CA GLU A 415 21.18 1.53 9.53
C GLU A 415 22.43 0.86 8.94
N VAL A 416 23.60 1.31 9.38
CA VAL A 416 24.90 0.68 9.09
C VAL A 416 25.39 -0.12 10.29
N GLY A 417 26.28 -1.10 10.09
CA GLY A 417 26.85 -1.92 11.18
C GLY A 417 25.96 -3.09 11.62
N VAL A 418 24.89 -3.37 10.89
CA VAL A 418 23.95 -4.46 11.18
C VAL A 418 24.47 -5.85 10.82
N VAL A 419 25.50 -5.94 9.98
CA VAL A 419 26.18 -7.18 9.60
C VAL A 419 27.68 -6.89 9.53
N ASP A 420 28.51 -7.78 10.05
CA ASP A 420 29.96 -7.65 9.97
C ASP A 420 30.43 -8.07 8.58
N VAL A 421 31.00 -7.11 7.84
CA VAL A 421 31.54 -7.33 6.50
C VAL A 421 33.00 -6.87 6.51
N PRO A 422 33.98 -7.74 6.21
CA PRO A 422 35.37 -7.34 6.08
C PRO A 422 35.51 -6.20 5.06
N GLN A 423 36.29 -5.17 5.40
CA GLN A 423 36.35 -3.95 4.59
C GLN A 423 36.93 -4.22 3.19
N GLU A 424 37.81 -5.20 3.08
CA GLU A 424 38.38 -5.72 1.84
C GLU A 424 37.35 -6.42 0.93
N GLU A 425 36.24 -6.93 1.47
CA GLU A 425 35.16 -7.57 0.72
C GLU A 425 34.13 -6.56 0.20
N VAL A 426 34.13 -5.34 0.71
CA VAL A 426 33.19 -4.30 0.28
C VAL A 426 33.57 -3.77 -1.11
N GLN A 427 32.69 -3.98 -2.09
CA GLN A 427 32.81 -3.39 -3.43
C GLN A 427 32.20 -1.99 -3.48
N PHE A 428 31.04 -1.77 -2.85
CA PHE A 428 30.33 -0.49 -2.89
C PHE A 428 29.52 -0.24 -1.61
N LYS A 429 29.47 1.02 -1.15
CA LYS A 429 28.59 1.49 -0.07
C LYS A 429 27.69 2.60 -0.60
N GLY A 430 26.38 2.43 -0.45
CA GLY A 430 25.37 3.34 -0.98
C GLY A 430 24.31 3.74 0.04
N ARG A 431 23.48 4.70 -0.36
CA ARG A 431 22.24 5.05 0.31
C ARG A 431 21.12 5.23 -0.70
N LEU A 432 19.91 4.86 -0.32
CA LEU A 432 18.71 5.25 -1.07
C LEU A 432 18.53 6.76 -1.01
N ARG A 433 17.89 7.31 -2.04
CA ARG A 433 17.60 8.73 -2.18
C ARG A 433 16.11 8.91 -2.50
N PRO A 434 15.50 10.05 -2.13
CA PRO A 434 14.11 10.33 -2.48
C PRO A 434 13.88 10.09 -3.97
N GLY A 435 12.77 9.41 -4.27
CA GLY A 435 12.39 9.06 -5.63
C GLY A 435 13.17 7.93 -6.29
N ARG A 436 14.37 7.55 -5.83
CA ARG A 436 15.19 6.49 -6.45
C ARG A 436 14.85 5.10 -5.93
N MET A 437 14.88 4.13 -6.82
CA MET A 437 14.67 2.71 -6.54
C MET A 437 15.98 1.94 -6.69
N LEU A 438 16.26 1.07 -5.72
CA LEU A 438 17.28 0.03 -5.81
C LEU A 438 16.57 -1.24 -6.28
N LEU A 439 17.03 -1.85 -7.37
CA LEU A 439 16.45 -3.10 -7.86
C LEU A 439 17.54 -4.11 -8.24
N VAL A 440 17.43 -5.32 -7.72
CA VAL A 440 18.19 -6.49 -8.12
C VAL A 440 17.28 -7.37 -8.94
N ASP A 441 17.68 -7.62 -10.18
CA ASP A 441 17.09 -8.71 -10.96
C ASP A 441 17.92 -9.97 -10.75
N PHE A 442 17.33 -10.94 -10.07
CA PHE A 442 18.04 -12.17 -9.74
C PHE A 442 18.26 -13.09 -10.96
N SER A 443 17.57 -12.86 -12.08
CA SER A 443 17.85 -13.56 -13.34
C SER A 443 19.10 -13.01 -14.02
N GLU A 444 19.33 -11.70 -13.94
CA GLU A 444 20.53 -11.05 -14.48
C GLU A 444 21.72 -11.08 -13.50
N GLY A 445 21.46 -11.30 -12.21
CA GLY A 445 22.49 -11.42 -11.18
C GLY A 445 23.21 -10.11 -10.85
N LYS A 446 22.56 -8.97 -11.10
CA LYS A 446 23.14 -7.63 -10.91
C LYS A 446 22.12 -6.61 -10.42
N LEU A 447 22.64 -5.50 -9.90
CA LEU A 447 21.89 -4.30 -9.61
C LEU A 447 21.55 -3.56 -10.92
N ILE A 448 20.29 -3.18 -11.07
CA ILE A 448 19.80 -2.34 -12.17
C ILE A 448 19.88 -0.87 -11.73
N GLU A 449 20.37 0.00 -12.62
CA GLU A 449 20.46 1.44 -12.36
C GLU A 449 19.06 2.08 -12.39
N ASP A 450 18.81 3.08 -11.52
CA ASP A 450 17.48 3.67 -11.33
C ASP A 450 16.91 4.29 -12.61
N ASN A 451 17.73 5.03 -13.36
CA ASN A 451 17.27 5.66 -14.60
C ASN A 451 17.02 4.62 -15.69
N GLU A 452 17.93 3.64 -15.85
CA GLU A 452 17.72 2.51 -16.75
C GLU A 452 16.39 1.79 -16.45
N LEU A 453 16.13 1.51 -15.18
CA LEU A 453 14.92 0.84 -14.71
C LEU A 453 13.67 1.65 -15.04
N LYS A 454 13.62 2.92 -14.64
CA LYS A 454 12.44 3.76 -14.84
C LYS A 454 12.16 4.05 -16.31
N MET A 455 13.21 4.27 -17.09
CA MET A 455 13.06 4.50 -18.54
C MET A 455 12.57 3.26 -19.27
N ARG A 456 12.86 2.04 -18.78
CA ARG A 456 12.27 0.79 -19.30
C ARG A 456 10.75 0.82 -19.23
N TYR A 457 10.18 1.22 -18.09
CA TYR A 457 8.72 1.32 -17.94
C TYR A 457 8.15 2.55 -18.61
N ALA A 458 8.82 3.70 -18.53
CA ALA A 458 8.37 4.93 -19.18
C ALA A 458 8.29 4.82 -20.71
N LYS A 459 9.04 3.88 -21.31
CA LYS A 459 9.00 3.58 -22.75
C LYS A 459 8.15 2.35 -23.11
N LYS A 460 7.53 1.69 -22.13
CA LYS A 460 6.70 0.49 -22.35
C LYS A 460 5.46 0.78 -23.20
N GLN A 461 4.91 1.99 -23.07
CA GLN A 461 3.76 2.48 -23.83
C GLN A 461 3.99 3.94 -24.24
N PRO A 462 3.32 4.44 -25.29
CA PRO A 462 3.44 5.83 -25.72
C PRO A 462 2.61 6.77 -24.83
N TYR A 463 2.96 6.88 -23.55
CA TYR A 463 2.19 7.65 -22.55
C TYR A 463 2.01 9.13 -22.93
N ALA A 464 3.01 9.72 -23.59
CA ALA A 464 2.92 11.10 -24.09
C ALA A 464 1.81 11.25 -25.15
N ASP A 465 1.68 10.28 -26.05
CA ASP A 465 0.63 10.29 -27.08
C ASP A 465 -0.74 10.04 -26.47
N PHE A 466 -0.84 9.17 -25.46
CA PHE A 466 -2.09 8.95 -24.71
C PHE A 466 -2.55 10.25 -24.05
N LEU A 467 -1.66 10.92 -23.32
CA LEU A 467 -1.98 12.19 -22.65
C LEU A 467 -2.36 13.27 -23.67
N LYS A 468 -1.64 13.38 -24.78
CA LYS A 468 -1.93 14.36 -25.83
C LYS A 468 -3.30 14.12 -26.49
N THR A 469 -3.71 12.88 -26.64
CA THR A 469 -4.94 12.50 -27.34
C THR A 469 -6.17 12.50 -26.43
N HIS A 470 -6.00 12.09 -25.17
CA HIS A 470 -7.13 11.82 -24.28
C HIS A 470 -7.26 12.82 -23.13
N SER A 471 -6.20 13.53 -22.73
CA SER A 471 -6.27 14.49 -21.61
C SER A 471 -6.45 15.92 -22.08
N ILE A 472 -7.08 16.74 -21.23
CA ILE A 472 -7.22 18.19 -21.46
C ILE A 472 -6.56 18.93 -20.32
N GLU A 473 -5.68 19.88 -20.64
CA GLU A 473 -5.19 20.86 -19.67
C GLU A 473 -6.16 22.04 -19.63
N ILE A 474 -6.64 22.43 -18.43
CA ILE A 474 -7.64 23.51 -18.33
C ILE A 474 -7.14 24.84 -18.91
N LYS A 475 -5.84 25.11 -18.79
CA LYS A 475 -5.19 26.30 -19.33
C LYS A 475 -5.29 26.42 -20.85
N ASP A 476 -5.38 25.30 -21.56
CA ASP A 476 -5.49 25.27 -23.03
C ASP A 476 -6.91 25.64 -23.49
N ARG A 477 -7.86 25.76 -22.56
CA ARG A 477 -9.26 26.15 -22.81
C ARG A 477 -9.59 27.57 -22.35
N LEU A 478 -8.62 28.27 -21.77
CA LEU A 478 -8.80 29.66 -21.37
C LEU A 478 -8.58 30.58 -22.57
N GLY A 479 -9.49 31.54 -22.78
CA GLY A 479 -9.30 32.65 -23.73
C GLY A 479 -8.15 33.60 -23.31
N PRO A 480 -7.95 34.75 -23.96
CA PRO A 480 -7.00 35.76 -23.47
C PRO A 480 -7.40 36.28 -22.08
N GLU A 481 -6.42 36.65 -21.25
CA GLU A 481 -6.73 37.23 -19.94
C GLU A 481 -7.35 38.63 -20.06
N PRO A 482 -8.41 38.94 -19.30
CA PRO A 482 -8.96 40.28 -19.24
C PRO A 482 -7.91 41.26 -18.71
N LYS A 483 -7.79 42.41 -19.38
CA LYS A 483 -6.71 43.39 -19.11
C LYS A 483 -7.03 44.36 -17.98
N THR A 484 -8.25 44.36 -17.45
CA THR A 484 -8.72 45.29 -16.42
C THR A 484 -9.64 44.56 -15.42
N ASP A 485 -9.68 45.04 -14.19
CA ASP A 485 -10.57 44.52 -13.13
C ASP A 485 -12.06 44.66 -13.52
N ALA A 486 -12.41 45.75 -14.22
CA ALA A 486 -13.77 45.96 -14.72
C ALA A 486 -14.17 44.89 -15.75
N ALA A 487 -13.30 44.59 -16.71
CA ALA A 487 -13.56 43.55 -17.71
C ALA A 487 -13.64 42.16 -17.08
N LEU A 488 -12.85 41.89 -16.03
CA LEU A 488 -12.97 40.66 -15.25
C LEU A 488 -14.34 40.61 -14.55
N ILE A 489 -14.75 41.66 -13.85
CA ILE A 489 -16.04 41.68 -13.14
C ILE A 489 -17.22 41.55 -14.11
N GLU A 490 -17.16 42.20 -15.27
CA GLU A 490 -18.17 42.07 -16.33
C GLU A 490 -18.25 40.63 -16.84
N GLU A 491 -17.11 39.99 -17.13
CA GLU A 491 -17.04 38.57 -17.51
C GLU A 491 -17.60 37.66 -16.40
N LEU A 492 -17.34 37.98 -15.13
CA LEU A 492 -17.80 37.20 -13.98
C LEU A 492 -19.31 37.32 -13.73
N LEU A 493 -19.89 38.48 -14.03
CA LEU A 493 -21.31 38.78 -13.83
C LEU A 493 -22.17 38.51 -15.06
N ASP A 494 -21.57 38.13 -16.18
CA ASP A 494 -22.22 38.00 -17.49
C ASP A 494 -22.89 39.31 -17.95
N GLU A 495 -22.20 40.43 -17.72
CA GLU A 495 -22.65 41.79 -18.06
C GLU A 495 -21.94 42.30 -19.32
N GLU A 496 -22.54 43.27 -20.03
CA GLU A 496 -21.96 43.80 -21.26
C GLU A 496 -20.61 44.53 -21.01
N PRO A 497 -19.61 44.41 -21.91
CA PRO A 497 -18.34 45.10 -21.77
C PRO A 497 -18.50 46.62 -21.63
N GLY A 498 -17.92 47.21 -20.58
CA GLY A 498 -18.01 48.62 -20.25
C GLY A 498 -19.27 49.03 -19.46
N SER A 499 -20.10 48.07 -19.04
CA SER A 499 -21.29 48.33 -18.21
C SER A 499 -20.98 48.46 -16.72
N PHE A 500 -19.81 48.00 -16.26
CA PHE A 500 -19.47 48.02 -14.84
C PHE A 500 -18.78 49.32 -14.45
N ASP A 501 -19.47 50.13 -13.64
CA ASP A 501 -18.88 51.28 -12.95
C ASP A 501 -18.39 50.86 -11.56
N ALA A 502 -17.07 50.83 -11.37
CA ALA A 502 -16.45 50.49 -10.08
C ALA A 502 -16.80 51.47 -8.94
N SER A 503 -17.36 52.66 -9.26
CA SER A 503 -17.87 53.61 -8.27
C SER A 503 -19.33 53.35 -7.87
N ASP A 504 -20.05 52.48 -8.59
CA ASP A 504 -21.44 52.12 -8.30
C ASP A 504 -21.53 51.04 -7.21
N THR A 505 -21.67 51.49 -5.96
CA THR A 505 -21.89 50.62 -4.81
C THR A 505 -23.28 49.96 -4.77
N THR A 506 -24.20 50.31 -5.69
CA THR A 506 -25.58 49.80 -5.70
C THR A 506 -25.62 48.29 -5.89
N LEU A 507 -24.78 47.74 -6.79
CA LEU A 507 -24.66 46.31 -7.01
C LEU A 507 -24.17 45.59 -5.74
N VAL A 508 -23.11 46.11 -5.12
CA VAL A 508 -22.52 45.56 -3.89
C VAL A 508 -23.55 45.57 -2.75
N ASN A 509 -24.24 46.69 -2.55
CA ASN A 509 -25.20 46.87 -1.47
C ASN A 509 -26.50 46.06 -1.66
N LYS A 510 -26.98 45.91 -2.90
CA LYS A 510 -28.25 45.20 -3.18
C LYS A 510 -28.09 43.70 -3.42
N ARG A 511 -26.96 43.22 -3.93
CA ARG A 511 -26.74 41.80 -4.26
C ARG A 511 -25.68 41.13 -3.40
N VAL A 512 -24.49 41.71 -3.26
CA VAL A 512 -23.36 41.05 -2.61
C VAL A 512 -23.51 41.02 -1.09
N LEU A 513 -23.83 42.16 -0.47
CA LEU A 513 -23.92 42.29 0.98
C LEU A 513 -25.00 41.38 1.62
N PRO A 514 -26.21 41.22 1.04
CA PRO A 514 -27.19 40.25 1.53
C PRO A 514 -26.68 38.80 1.47
N LEU A 515 -25.98 38.42 0.40
CA LEU A 515 -25.42 37.07 0.25
C LEU A 515 -24.32 36.80 1.27
N LEU A 516 -23.40 37.76 1.47
CA LEU A 516 -22.37 37.68 2.52
C LEU A 516 -22.99 37.52 3.90
N THR A 517 -24.03 38.30 4.21
CA THR A 517 -24.74 38.24 5.50
C THR A 517 -25.44 36.89 5.68
N TYR A 518 -26.16 36.42 4.65
CA TYR A 518 -26.85 35.13 4.66
C TYR A 518 -25.89 33.94 4.86
N THR A 519 -24.72 34.01 4.21
CA THR A 519 -23.66 32.99 4.32
C THR A 519 -22.79 33.17 5.57
N GLY A 520 -23.10 34.11 6.45
CA GLY A 520 -22.43 34.29 7.74
C GLY A 520 -21.03 34.91 7.68
N TYR A 521 -20.75 35.69 6.64
CA TYR A 521 -19.64 36.63 6.62
C TYR A 521 -19.96 37.82 7.53
N THR A 522 -18.99 38.20 8.35
CA THR A 522 -19.04 39.38 9.20
C THR A 522 -18.12 40.45 8.63
N TYR A 523 -18.34 41.70 9.05
CA TYR A 523 -17.42 42.79 8.73
C TYR A 523 -15.97 42.43 9.08
N GLU A 524 -15.75 41.84 10.26
CA GLU A 524 -14.45 41.35 10.71
C GLU A 524 -13.84 40.30 9.77
N LYS A 525 -14.60 39.29 9.31
CA LYS A 525 -14.08 38.31 8.35
C LYS A 525 -13.69 38.95 7.02
N VAL A 526 -14.45 39.95 6.55
CA VAL A 526 -14.12 40.65 5.30
C VAL A 526 -12.87 41.52 5.48
N GLU A 527 -12.80 42.32 6.55
CA GLU A 527 -11.71 43.27 6.77
C GLU A 527 -10.41 42.60 7.25
N MET A 528 -10.50 41.62 8.16
CA MET A 528 -9.34 40.96 8.76
C MET A 528 -8.86 39.72 8.00
N LEU A 529 -9.75 39.04 7.26
CA LEU A 529 -9.38 37.82 6.52
C LEU A 529 -9.30 38.04 5.02
N LEU A 530 -10.42 38.41 4.37
CA LEU A 530 -10.47 38.53 2.91
C LEU A 530 -9.63 39.68 2.36
N ALA A 531 -9.74 40.89 2.92
CA ALA A 531 -9.03 42.05 2.40
C ALA A 531 -7.49 41.88 2.45
N PRO A 532 -6.87 41.33 3.51
CA PRO A 532 -5.44 41.02 3.52
C PRO A 532 -5.04 39.97 2.49
N MET A 533 -5.83 38.90 2.31
CA MET A 533 -5.58 37.88 1.28
C MET A 533 -5.52 38.48 -0.12
N VAL A 534 -6.45 39.39 -0.44
CA VAL A 534 -6.48 40.08 -1.74
C VAL A 534 -5.29 41.04 -1.89
N LYS A 535 -4.97 41.82 -0.85
CA LYS A 535 -3.91 42.85 -0.92
C LYS A 535 -2.50 42.27 -0.94
N THR A 536 -2.26 41.17 -0.23
CA THR A 536 -0.91 40.63 0.00
C THR A 536 -0.64 39.32 -0.73
N GLY A 537 -1.68 38.62 -1.20
CA GLY A 537 -1.55 37.29 -1.77
C GLY A 537 -1.22 36.21 -0.73
N ALA A 538 -1.36 36.50 0.57
CA ALA A 538 -1.09 35.58 1.67
C ALA A 538 -2.22 35.61 2.70
N GLU A 539 -2.39 34.53 3.46
CA GLU A 539 -3.32 34.51 4.59
C GLU A 539 -2.89 35.54 5.66
N PRO A 540 -3.84 36.17 6.36
CA PRO A 540 -3.51 37.10 7.43
C PRO A 540 -2.83 36.38 8.61
N LEU A 541 -1.82 37.03 9.20
CA LEU A 541 -1.19 36.55 10.43
C LEU A 541 -1.89 37.13 11.66
N GLY A 542 -2.20 36.26 12.62
CA GLY A 542 -2.72 36.61 13.94
C GLY A 542 -1.75 36.23 15.07
N SER A 543 -2.14 36.53 16.31
CA SER A 543 -1.41 36.09 17.51
C SER A 543 -2.41 35.78 18.63
N MET A 544 -1.90 35.23 19.76
CA MET A 544 -2.69 34.69 20.87
C MET A 544 -3.43 33.38 20.53
N GLY A 545 -3.92 32.71 21.57
CA GLY A 545 -4.77 31.53 21.42
C GLY A 545 -6.21 31.90 21.09
N SER A 546 -6.97 30.93 20.57
CA SER A 546 -8.41 31.10 20.33
C SER A 546 -9.19 30.96 21.65
N ASP A 547 -9.78 32.05 22.13
CA ASP A 547 -10.61 32.10 23.36
C ASP A 547 -12.12 31.99 23.06
N VAL A 548 -12.48 31.75 21.80
CA VAL A 548 -13.87 31.57 21.36
C VAL A 548 -14.42 30.23 21.86
N ALA A 549 -15.72 30.20 22.17
CA ALA A 549 -16.40 28.95 22.50
C ALA A 549 -16.32 27.96 21.32
N LEU A 550 -16.22 26.65 21.64
CA LEU A 550 -16.36 25.59 20.65
C LEU A 550 -17.67 25.77 19.86
N ALA A 551 -17.67 25.40 18.58
CA ALA A 551 -18.79 25.68 17.69
C ALA A 551 -20.14 25.14 18.22
N CYS A 552 -20.12 23.96 18.85
CA CYS A 552 -21.30 23.34 19.46
C CYS A 552 -21.79 24.02 20.76
N MET A 553 -20.97 24.86 21.39
CA MET A 553 -21.30 25.60 22.61
C MET A 553 -21.58 27.09 22.34
N SER A 554 -21.30 27.55 21.12
CA SER A 554 -21.52 28.93 20.71
C SER A 554 -23.00 29.30 20.75
N ARG A 555 -23.31 30.46 21.32
CA ARG A 555 -24.65 31.07 21.23
C ARG A 555 -24.89 31.78 19.90
N MET A 556 -23.81 32.03 19.14
CA MET A 556 -23.83 32.64 17.82
C MET A 556 -23.89 31.56 16.73
N PRO A 557 -24.53 31.83 15.58
CA PRO A 557 -24.54 30.90 14.46
C PRO A 557 -23.11 30.63 13.98
N ARG A 558 -22.78 29.35 13.83
CA ARG A 558 -21.48 28.88 13.34
C ARG A 558 -21.63 28.22 11.98
N GLN A 559 -20.57 28.29 11.20
CA GLN A 559 -20.55 27.68 9.88
C GLN A 559 -20.23 26.19 10.00
N PRO A 560 -20.65 25.34 9.06
CA PRO A 560 -20.35 23.90 9.11
C PRO A 560 -18.86 23.60 9.28
N PHE A 561 -17.98 24.38 8.64
CA PHE A 561 -16.53 24.22 8.74
C PHE A 561 -15.96 24.52 10.13
N ASP A 562 -16.66 25.27 10.99
CA ASP A 562 -16.22 25.49 12.39
C ASP A 562 -16.28 24.22 13.25
N TYR A 563 -16.98 23.17 12.79
CA TYR A 563 -17.09 21.89 13.47
C TYR A 563 -15.99 20.89 13.08
N PHE A 564 -15.21 21.21 12.04
CA PHE A 564 -14.15 20.34 11.54
C PHE A 564 -12.80 20.93 11.93
N PHE A 565 -12.01 20.15 12.65
CA PHE A 565 -10.63 20.51 12.99
C PHE A 565 -9.68 19.83 12.01
N GLN A 566 -8.69 20.59 11.54
CA GLN A 566 -7.62 20.04 10.71
C GLN A 566 -6.78 19.09 11.57
N LEU A 567 -6.60 17.87 11.08
CA LEU A 567 -5.66 16.93 11.67
C LEU A 567 -4.24 17.36 11.29
N PHE A 568 -3.30 17.16 12.20
CA PHE A 568 -1.89 17.39 11.96
C PHE A 568 -1.08 16.21 12.48
N ALA A 569 0.07 15.99 11.84
CA ALA A 569 0.98 14.92 12.20
C ALA A 569 1.82 15.32 13.43
N GLN A 570 1.97 14.39 14.36
CA GLN A 570 2.83 14.58 15.54
C GLN A 570 3.50 13.25 15.90
N ALA A 571 4.83 13.29 16.03
CA ALA A 571 5.71 12.16 16.38
C ALA A 571 5.76 11.00 15.37
N THR A 572 4.63 10.43 14.97
CA THR A 572 4.56 9.22 14.13
C THR A 572 5.07 9.49 12.71
N ASN A 573 4.65 10.60 12.11
CA ASN A 573 5.17 11.14 10.87
C ASN A 573 5.46 12.66 10.96
N PRO A 574 6.42 13.20 10.18
CA PRO A 574 6.73 14.62 10.19
C PRO A 574 5.80 15.42 9.24
N PRO A 575 5.50 16.70 9.54
CA PRO A 575 4.97 17.64 8.56
C PRO A 575 6.04 18.01 7.51
N ILE A 576 5.59 18.49 6.35
CA ILE A 576 6.45 18.97 5.25
C ILE A 576 6.45 20.51 5.28
N ASP A 577 7.58 21.14 4.92
CA ASP A 577 7.67 22.60 4.75
C ASP A 577 7.10 23.01 3.38
N PRO A 578 5.90 23.62 3.30
CA PRO A 578 5.24 23.91 2.03
C PRO A 578 5.93 25.01 1.21
N ILE A 579 6.91 25.72 1.79
CA ILE A 579 7.65 26.79 1.13
C ILE A 579 9.00 26.26 0.65
N ARG A 580 9.79 25.64 1.53
CA ARG A 580 11.15 25.19 1.23
C ARG A 580 11.17 23.88 0.44
N GLU A 581 10.17 23.04 0.62
CA GLU A 581 10.04 21.74 -0.03
C GLU A 581 8.85 21.72 -1.02
N ALA A 582 8.42 22.90 -1.49
CA ALA A 582 7.30 23.04 -2.43
C ALA A 582 7.44 22.19 -3.71
N ASN A 583 8.67 21.87 -4.11
CA ASN A 583 8.96 21.06 -5.30
C ASN A 583 8.43 19.62 -5.20
N VAL A 584 8.21 19.08 -4.00
CA VAL A 584 7.64 17.73 -3.81
C VAL A 584 6.11 17.76 -3.68
N MET A 585 5.50 18.93 -3.52
CA MET A 585 4.06 19.11 -3.37
C MET A 585 3.40 19.49 -4.70
N SER A 586 2.11 19.16 -4.85
CA SER A 586 1.32 19.54 -6.01
C SER A 586 -0.16 19.65 -5.64
N LEU A 587 -0.84 20.63 -6.22
CA LEU A 587 -2.30 20.80 -6.15
C LEU A 587 -2.97 20.42 -7.49
N THR A 588 -2.22 19.79 -8.40
CA THR A 588 -2.76 19.38 -9.70
C THR A 588 -3.81 18.29 -9.50
N CYS A 589 -5.01 18.49 -10.05
CA CYS A 589 -6.12 17.58 -9.89
C CYS A 589 -6.56 17.03 -11.26
N PRO A 590 -6.37 15.74 -11.56
CA PRO A 590 -7.02 15.10 -12.70
C PRO A 590 -8.50 14.84 -12.37
N VAL A 591 -9.42 15.53 -13.05
CA VAL A 591 -10.87 15.43 -12.83
C VAL A 591 -11.53 14.69 -14.01
N GLY A 592 -12.51 13.83 -13.72
CA GLY A 592 -13.24 13.04 -14.73
C GLY A 592 -13.50 11.61 -14.27
N PRO A 593 -14.05 10.75 -15.14
CA PRO A 593 -14.33 9.35 -14.84
C PRO A 593 -13.03 8.57 -14.60
N GLU A 594 -13.04 7.68 -13.61
CA GLU A 594 -11.94 6.73 -13.33
C GLU A 594 -12.16 5.40 -14.06
N ARG A 595 -11.08 4.65 -14.29
CA ARG A 595 -11.11 3.31 -14.89
C ARG A 595 -10.57 2.27 -13.91
N GLY A 596 -10.83 1.00 -14.19
CA GLY A 596 -10.37 -0.12 -13.37
C GLY A 596 -8.83 -0.23 -13.33
N LEU A 597 -8.28 -0.69 -12.20
CA LEU A 597 -6.83 -0.73 -11.96
C LEU A 597 -6.10 -1.88 -12.64
N LEU A 598 -6.80 -2.97 -12.95
CA LEU A 598 -6.20 -4.25 -13.34
C LEU A 598 -5.47 -4.18 -14.68
N GLN A 599 -6.00 -3.42 -15.64
CA GLN A 599 -5.47 -3.30 -17.00
C GLN A 599 -5.05 -1.87 -17.31
N PRO A 600 -3.85 -1.62 -17.87
CA PRO A 600 -3.49 -0.32 -18.40
C PRO A 600 -4.31 -0.03 -19.67
N SER A 601 -4.83 1.19 -19.79
CA SER A 601 -5.53 1.63 -21.01
C SER A 601 -5.28 3.12 -21.29
N PRO A 602 -5.30 3.56 -22.57
CA PRO A 602 -5.20 4.99 -22.92
C PRO A 602 -6.33 5.83 -22.32
N GLU A 603 -7.53 5.27 -22.22
CA GLU A 603 -8.72 5.94 -21.69
C GLU A 603 -8.61 6.25 -20.20
N ALA A 604 -7.69 5.61 -19.47
CA ALA A 604 -7.43 5.91 -18.06
C ALA A 604 -6.97 7.35 -17.84
N CYS A 605 -6.32 7.99 -18.83
CA CYS A 605 -5.93 9.40 -18.75
C CYS A 605 -6.92 10.36 -19.43
N ARG A 606 -8.15 9.92 -19.71
CA ARG A 606 -9.23 10.77 -20.22
C ARG A 606 -9.77 11.69 -19.11
N ARG A 607 -8.97 12.68 -18.75
CA ARG A 607 -9.16 13.56 -17.59
C ARG A 607 -8.90 15.02 -17.95
N VAL A 608 -9.55 15.92 -17.23
CA VAL A 608 -9.23 17.35 -17.21
C VAL A 608 -8.21 17.59 -16.10
N PHE A 609 -7.03 18.06 -16.47
CA PHE A 609 -6.01 18.46 -15.50
C PHE A 609 -6.25 19.91 -15.07
N LEU A 610 -6.57 20.08 -13.80
CA LEU A 610 -6.66 21.37 -13.13
C LEU A 610 -5.33 21.66 -12.43
N ASP A 611 -4.84 22.90 -12.50
CA ASP A 611 -3.61 23.29 -11.77
C ASP A 611 -3.84 23.40 -10.25
N SER A 612 -5.09 23.62 -9.83
CA SER A 612 -5.50 23.79 -8.44
C SER A 612 -6.98 23.39 -8.28
N PRO A 613 -7.41 22.91 -7.10
CA PRO A 613 -8.83 22.73 -6.80
C PRO A 613 -9.59 24.07 -6.68
N ILE A 614 -8.88 25.20 -6.55
CA ILE A 614 -9.48 26.52 -6.49
C ILE A 614 -9.62 27.08 -7.92
N LEU A 615 -10.87 27.23 -8.34
CA LEU A 615 -11.22 27.75 -9.65
C LEU A 615 -11.73 29.18 -9.53
N CYS A 616 -11.07 30.12 -10.21
CA CYS A 616 -11.71 31.40 -10.49
C CYS A 616 -12.88 31.16 -11.47
N PRO A 617 -13.91 32.03 -11.50
CA PRO A 617 -15.09 31.70 -12.30
C PRO A 617 -14.82 31.58 -13.80
N ARG A 618 -13.78 32.23 -14.34
CA ARG A 618 -13.31 31.98 -15.72
C ARG A 618 -12.84 30.54 -15.95
N ARG A 619 -12.07 29.97 -15.02
CA ARG A 619 -11.67 28.55 -15.08
C ARG A 619 -12.85 27.62 -14.86
N TYR A 620 -13.76 27.99 -13.96
CA TYR A 620 -15.00 27.25 -13.73
C TYR A 620 -15.88 27.23 -14.99
N ASN A 621 -16.05 28.37 -15.65
CA ASN A 621 -16.85 28.50 -16.87
C ASN A 621 -16.28 27.68 -18.03
N ALA A 622 -14.94 27.60 -18.12
CA ALA A 622 -14.26 26.75 -19.10
C ALA A 622 -14.58 25.25 -18.95
N LEU A 623 -15.12 24.80 -17.80
CA LEU A 623 -15.55 23.41 -17.62
C LEU A 623 -16.86 23.08 -18.34
N PHE A 624 -17.80 24.02 -18.45
CA PHE A 624 -19.12 23.74 -19.04
C PHE A 624 -19.08 23.46 -20.55
N GLY A 625 -17.98 23.80 -21.23
CA GLY A 625 -17.78 23.48 -22.65
C GLY A 625 -17.20 22.09 -22.92
N LEU A 626 -16.83 21.32 -21.88
CA LEU A 626 -16.07 20.07 -22.02
C LEU A 626 -16.94 18.82 -22.25
N GLU A 627 -18.26 18.93 -22.12
CA GLU A 627 -19.19 17.82 -22.43
C GLU A 627 -19.09 17.38 -23.90
N ALA A 628 -18.85 18.32 -24.82
CA ALA A 628 -18.65 18.04 -26.24
C ALA A 628 -17.37 17.23 -26.55
N ASP A 629 -16.40 17.22 -25.62
CA ASP A 629 -15.15 16.46 -25.73
C ASP A 629 -15.31 15.01 -25.20
N GLY A 630 -16.53 14.65 -24.73
CA GLY A 630 -16.92 13.33 -24.26
C GLY A 630 -16.23 12.88 -22.96
N ILE A 631 -15.63 13.80 -22.21
CA ILE A 631 -14.97 13.49 -20.93
C ILE A 631 -15.99 13.08 -19.85
N SER A 632 -17.26 13.40 -20.03
CA SER A 632 -18.35 13.06 -19.10
C SER A 632 -18.77 11.59 -19.10
N ASP A 633 -18.32 10.77 -20.07
CA ASP A 633 -18.75 9.37 -20.27
C ASP A 633 -17.73 8.30 -19.82
#